data_AF-A0A139PV31-F1
#
_entry.id   AF-A0A139PV31-F1
#
_cell.length_a   1.000
_cell.length_b   1.000
_cell.length_c   1.000
_cell.angle_alpha   90.00
_cell.angle_beta   90.00
_cell.angle_gamma   90.00
#
_symmetry.space_group_name_H-M   'P 1'
#
loop_
_entity.id
_entity.type
_entity.pdbx_description
1 polymer ?
#
loop_
_entity_poly.entity_id
_entity_poly.type
_entity_poly.pdbx_seq_one_letter_code
_entity_poly.pdbx_strand_id
1 'polypeptide(L)'
;MLKNVEISEYIKKRTEELFDERSMSIVEALAISASIARGETQQGYSKKTVKTAEGVEVSETTYEFTPTIEERQRSIDHIFRVNGAYLERKEIEMSSAVQFVDDIGFGDEA
;
A
#
# COMPACT_ATOMS: atom_id res chain seq x y z
N MET A 1 0.96 -36.68 -12.19
CA MET A 1 1.45 -35.28 -12.24
C MET A 1 0.31 -34.25 -12.31
N LEU A 2 -0.89 -34.55 -12.83
CA LEU A 2 -2.00 -33.58 -12.90
C LEU A 2 -2.57 -33.10 -11.55
N LYS A 3 -2.58 -33.94 -10.50
CA LYS A 3 -3.10 -33.54 -9.17
C LYS A 3 -2.37 -32.33 -8.55
N ASN A 4 -1.10 -32.12 -8.88
CA ASN A 4 -0.33 -30.99 -8.35
C ASN A 4 -0.69 -29.68 -9.06
N VAL A 5 -1.07 -29.76 -10.35
CA VAL A 5 -1.49 -28.62 -11.17
C VAL A 5 -2.86 -28.10 -10.73
N GLU A 6 -3.84 -29.00 -10.54
CA GLU A 6 -5.19 -28.64 -10.07
C GLU A 6 -5.18 -28.03 -8.66
N ILE A 7 -4.34 -28.57 -7.76
CA ILE A 7 -4.19 -28.01 -6.41
C ILE A 7 -3.52 -26.63 -6.47
N SER A 8 -2.51 -26.45 -7.32
CA SER A 8 -1.83 -25.16 -7.48
C SER A 8 -2.76 -24.08 -8.05
N GLU A 9 -3.55 -24.43 -9.07
CA GLU A 9 -4.57 -23.52 -9.63
C GLU A 9 -5.65 -23.18 -8.62
N TYR A 10 -6.10 -24.14 -7.82
CA TYR A 10 -7.07 -23.91 -6.75
C TYR A 10 -6.51 -22.99 -5.65
N ILE A 11 -5.26 -23.18 -5.24
CA ILE A 11 -4.60 -22.29 -4.27
C ILE A 11 -4.48 -20.89 -4.84
N LYS A 12 -4.01 -20.75 -6.09
CA LYS A 12 -3.85 -19.46 -6.75
C LYS A 12 -5.18 -18.71 -6.84
N LYS A 13 -6.22 -19.39 -7.31
CA LYS A 13 -7.58 -18.82 -7.39
C LYS A 13 -8.10 -18.41 -6.02
N ARG A 14 -7.90 -19.25 -4.99
CA ARG A 14 -8.32 -18.93 -3.62
C ARG A 14 -7.54 -17.77 -3.02
N THR A 15 -6.25 -17.65 -3.34
CA THR A 15 -5.42 -16.50 -2.90
C THR A 15 -5.77 -15.22 -3.63
N GLU A 16 -6.13 -15.29 -4.91
CA GLU A 16 -6.60 -14.14 -5.70
C GLU A 16 -7.97 -13.68 -5.20
N GLU A 17 -8.91 -14.59 -4.95
CA GLU A 17 -10.22 -14.28 -4.34
C GLU A 17 -10.05 -13.64 -2.95
N LEU A 18 -9.17 -14.20 -2.10
CA LEU A 18 -8.86 -13.64 -0.79
C LEU A 18 -8.12 -12.30 -0.86
N PHE A 19 -7.32 -12.10 -1.91
CA PHE A 19 -6.65 -10.84 -2.17
C PHE A 19 -7.67 -9.80 -2.56
N ASP A 20 -8.52 -10.06 -3.56
CA ASP A 20 -9.56 -9.13 -4.02
C ASP A 20 -10.57 -8.78 -2.91
N GLU A 21 -10.97 -9.73 -2.06
CA GLU A 21 -11.86 -9.46 -0.92
C GLU A 21 -11.23 -8.57 0.17
N ARG A 22 -9.89 -8.62 0.32
CA ARG A 22 -9.17 -7.89 1.38
C ARG A 22 -8.43 -6.66 0.86
N SER A 23 -8.19 -6.59 -0.44
CA SER A 23 -7.47 -5.52 -1.10
C SER A 23 -8.43 -4.38 -1.34
N MET A 24 -8.18 -3.28 -0.66
CA MET A 24 -8.88 -2.03 -0.92
C MET A 24 -8.47 -1.49 -2.29
N SER A 25 -9.46 -1.11 -3.10
CA SER A 25 -9.22 -0.45 -4.38
C SER A 25 -8.59 0.93 -4.17
N ILE A 26 -7.81 1.42 -5.15
CA ILE A 26 -7.23 2.77 -5.12
C ILE A 26 -8.33 3.84 -4.94
N VAL A 27 -9.49 3.63 -5.57
CA VAL A 27 -10.64 4.54 -5.46
C VAL A 27 -11.21 4.55 -4.04
N GLU A 28 -11.28 3.38 -3.40
CA GLU A 28 -11.76 3.24 -2.02
C GLU A 28 -10.78 3.86 -1.02
N ALA A 29 -9.49 3.63 -1.21
CA ALA A 29 -8.43 4.24 -0.40
C ALA A 29 -8.45 5.78 -0.51
N LEU A 30 -8.69 6.29 -1.73
CA LEU A 30 -8.84 7.73 -1.96
C LEU A 30 -10.12 8.29 -1.32
N ALA A 31 -11.24 7.56 -1.40
CA ALA A 31 -12.49 7.95 -0.77
C ALA A 31 -12.36 8.05 0.76
N ILE A 32 -11.70 7.08 1.40
CA ILE A 32 -11.40 7.11 2.84
C ILE A 32 -10.49 8.29 3.18
N SER A 33 -9.43 8.50 2.39
CA SER A 33 -8.52 9.65 2.58
C SER A 33 -9.27 10.99 2.45
N ALA A 34 -10.22 11.09 1.52
CA ALA A 34 -11.04 12.29 1.34
C ALA A 34 -12.02 12.51 2.51
N SER A 35 -12.63 11.44 3.03
CA SER A 35 -13.49 11.48 4.22
C SER A 35 -12.72 12.01 5.43
N ILE A 36 -11.52 11.48 5.67
CA ILE A 36 -10.64 11.95 6.76
C ILE A 36 -10.24 13.40 6.52
N ALA A 37 -9.80 13.78 5.31
CA ALA A 37 -9.40 15.15 4.98
C ALA A 37 -10.51 16.19 5.20
N ARG A 38 -11.78 15.82 4.96
CA ARG A 38 -12.96 16.67 5.24
C ARG A 38 -13.30 16.77 6.72
N GLY A 39 -12.73 15.92 7.57
CA GLY A 39 -13.00 15.87 9.00
C GLY A 39 -14.31 15.15 9.36
N GLU A 40 -14.75 14.23 8.52
CA GLU A 40 -15.90 13.37 8.82
C GLU A 40 -15.58 12.47 10.03
N THR A 41 -16.58 12.19 10.86
CA THR A 41 -16.44 11.36 12.08
C THR A 41 -16.06 9.94 11.71
N GLN A 42 -14.99 9.42 12.33
CA GLN A 42 -14.45 8.09 12.12
C GLN A 42 -14.77 7.18 13.31
N GLN A 43 -14.89 5.88 13.05
CA GLN A 43 -15.07 4.88 14.09
C GLN A 43 -13.72 4.32 14.52
N GLY A 44 -13.42 4.46 15.81
CA GLY A 44 -12.28 3.84 16.47
C GLY A 44 -12.71 2.55 17.17
N TYR A 45 -11.87 1.52 17.04
CA TYR A 45 -12.04 0.26 17.76
C TYR A 45 -10.94 0.15 18.82
N SER A 46 -11.35 0.09 20.09
CA SER A 46 -10.43 -0.20 21.19
C SER A 46 -10.75 -1.56 21.79
N LYS A 47 -9.76 -2.45 21.77
CA LYS A 47 -9.81 -3.74 22.43
C LYS A 47 -8.87 -3.72 23.62
N LYS A 48 -9.42 -3.80 24.83
CA LYS A 48 -8.63 -3.93 26.05
C LYS A 48 -8.80 -5.34 26.61
N THR A 49 -7.69 -6.06 26.65
CA THR A 49 -7.59 -7.37 27.28
C THR A 49 -7.04 -7.21 28.68
N VAL A 50 -7.86 -7.46 29.70
CA VAL A 50 -7.43 -7.46 31.11
C VAL A 50 -7.33 -8.91 31.56
N LYS A 51 -6.13 -9.32 32.01
CA LYS A 51 -5.95 -10.62 32.65
C LYS A 51 -6.24 -10.47 34.13
N THR A 52 -7.32 -11.09 34.59
CA THR A 52 -7.69 -11.16 36.01
C THR A 52 -7.45 -12.59 36.51
N ALA A 53 -7.35 -12.79 37.83
CA ALA A 53 -7.01 -14.07 38.46
C ALA A 53 -7.97 -15.24 38.09
N GLU A 54 -9.15 -14.96 37.55
CA GLU A 54 -10.20 -15.94 37.20
C GLU A 54 -10.38 -16.13 35.67
N GLY A 55 -9.63 -15.41 34.83
CA GLY A 55 -9.76 -15.53 33.37
C GLY A 55 -9.33 -14.29 32.59
N VAL A 56 -9.45 -14.37 31.26
CA VAL A 56 -9.18 -13.26 30.33
C VAL A 56 -10.49 -12.55 30.05
N GLU A 57 -10.68 -11.34 30.58
CA GLU A 57 -11.78 -10.47 30.19
C GLU A 57 -11.34 -9.61 28.99
N VAL A 58 -12.13 -9.69 27.93
CA VAL A 58 -11.97 -8.89 26.72
C VAL A 58 -13.09 -7.88 26.69
N SER A 59 -12.75 -6.60 26.85
CA SER A 59 -13.69 -5.50 26.63
C SER A 59 -13.43 -4.89 25.26
N GLU A 60 -14.47 -4.88 24.42
CA GLU A 60 -14.46 -4.27 23.10
C GLU A 60 -15.33 -3.01 23.15
N THR A 61 -14.75 -1.86 22.87
CA THR A 61 -15.48 -0.59 22.84
C THR A 61 -15.24 0.08 21.50
N THR A 62 -16.35 0.35 20.81
CA THR A 62 -16.37 1.17 19.60
C THR A 62 -16.66 2.60 20.03
N TYR A 63 -15.86 3.56 19.57
CA TYR A 63 -16.06 4.98 19.85
C TYR A 63 -15.96 5.80 18.58
N GLU A 64 -16.73 6.88 18.50
CA GLU A 64 -16.63 7.83 17.41
C GLU A 64 -15.64 8.93 17.77
N PHE A 65 -14.75 9.27 16.84
CA PHE A 65 -13.83 10.37 17.02
C PHE A 65 -13.75 11.23 15.76
N THR A 66 -13.52 12.52 15.95
CA THR A 66 -13.20 13.42 14.86
C THR A 66 -11.71 13.34 14.56
N PRO A 67 -11.30 13.16 13.28
CA PRO A 67 -9.91 13.17 12.90
C PRO A 67 -9.17 14.42 13.39
N THR A 68 -7.99 14.21 13.94
CA THR A 68 -7.11 15.29 14.39
C THR A 68 -6.61 16.14 13.21
N ILE A 69 -6.06 17.33 13.48
CA ILE A 69 -5.48 18.17 12.43
C ILE A 69 -4.33 17.43 11.70
N GLU A 70 -3.52 16.66 12.42
CA GLU A 70 -2.41 15.91 11.83
C GLU A 70 -2.87 14.81 10.87
N GLU A 71 -3.91 14.05 11.25
CA GLU A 71 -4.49 13.00 10.40
C GLU A 71 -5.11 13.58 9.13
N ARG A 72 -5.73 14.76 9.25
CA ARG A 72 -6.26 15.51 8.10
C ARG A 72 -5.15 15.96 7.16
N GLN A 73 -4.07 16.54 7.68
CA GLN A 73 -2.93 16.97 6.86
C GLN A 73 -2.27 15.79 6.15
N ARG A 74 -2.09 14.65 6.82
CA ARG A 74 -1.54 13.43 6.21
C ARG A 74 -2.44 12.89 5.10
N SER A 75 -3.75 12.95 5.27
CA SER A 75 -4.71 12.48 4.27
C SER A 75 -4.74 13.40 3.05
N ILE A 76 -4.62 14.72 3.25
CA ILE A 76 -4.47 15.71 2.16
C ILE A 76 -3.16 15.47 1.40
N ASP A 77 -2.06 15.23 2.11
CA ASP A 77 -0.76 14.90 1.50
C ASP A 77 -0.84 13.64 0.63
N HIS A 78 -1.51 12.60 1.13
CA HIS A 78 -1.76 11.36 0.39
C HIS A 78 -2.54 11.63 -0.90
N ILE A 79 -3.62 12.42 -0.85
CA ILE A 79 -4.40 12.82 -2.02
C ILE A 79 -3.52 13.55 -3.04
N PHE A 80 -2.70 14.51 -2.60
CA PHE A 80 -1.82 15.27 -3.51
C PHE A 80 -0.72 14.42 -4.14
N ARG A 81 -0.14 13.47 -3.38
CA ARG A 81 0.86 12.53 -3.90
C ARG A 81 0.29 11.60 -4.96
N VAL A 82 -0.91 11.05 -4.74
CA VAL A 82 -1.59 10.18 -5.73
C VAL A 82 -1.93 10.95 -7.00
N ASN A 83 -2.33 12.22 -6.88
CA ASN A 83 -2.64 13.07 -8.04
C ASN A 83 -1.40 13.65 -8.75
N GLY A 84 -0.18 13.33 -8.31
CA GLY A 84 1.06 13.82 -8.94
C GLY A 84 1.30 15.32 -8.74
N ALA A 85 0.69 15.94 -7.71
CA ALA A 85 0.86 17.37 -7.44
C ALA A 85 2.28 17.71 -6.93
N TYR A 86 3.00 16.73 -6.39
CA TYR A 86 4.39 16.88 -5.99
C TYR A 86 5.32 16.61 -7.16
N LEU A 87 5.87 17.68 -7.73
CA LEU A 87 6.98 17.61 -8.68
C LEU A 87 8.26 17.38 -7.89
N GLU A 88 8.69 16.12 -7.77
CA GLU A 88 10.00 15.80 -7.22
C GLU A 88 11.06 16.23 -8.25
N ARG A 89 11.72 17.37 -8.01
CA ARG A 89 12.87 17.80 -8.81
C ARG A 89 14.02 16.84 -8.53
N LYS A 90 14.18 15.84 -9.39
CA LYS A 90 15.40 15.02 -9.42
C LYS A 90 16.46 15.83 -10.16
N GLU A 91 17.37 16.45 -9.41
CA GLU A 91 18.65 16.89 -9.97
C GLU A 91 19.46 15.63 -10.28
N ILE A 92 19.48 15.24 -11.55
CA ILE A 92 20.35 14.17 -12.03
C ILE A 92 21.71 14.80 -12.30
N GLU A 93 22.63 14.70 -11.35
CA GLU A 93 24.05 14.91 -11.64
C GLU A 93 24.54 13.78 -12.54
N MET A 94 24.46 13.98 -13.85
CA MET A 94 24.95 13.02 -14.83
C MET A 94 26.48 13.08 -14.90
N SER A 95 27.14 12.52 -13.89
CA SER A 95 28.57 12.18 -13.94
C SER A 95 28.74 10.87 -14.70
N SER A 96 28.55 10.91 -16.02
CA SER A 96 28.88 9.78 -16.89
C SER A 96 30.11 10.15 -17.70
N ALA A 97 31.23 9.46 -17.46
CA ALA A 97 32.33 9.45 -18.42
C ALA A 97 31.80 8.91 -19.76
N VAL A 98 32.12 9.59 -20.85
CA VAL A 98 31.70 9.20 -22.21
C VAL A 98 32.19 7.78 -22.47
N GLN A 99 31.27 6.82 -22.54
CA GLN A 99 31.58 5.46 -22.99
C GLN A 99 31.46 5.43 -24.51
N PHE A 100 32.59 5.22 -25.18
CA PHE A 100 32.60 4.83 -26.58
C PHE A 100 32.34 3.32 -26.63
N VAL A 101 31.16 2.94 -27.13
CA VAL A 101 30.84 1.55 -27.44
C VAL A 101 31.25 1.32 -28.88
N ASP A 102 32.31 0.55 -29.09
CA ASP A 102 32.75 0.12 -30.42
C ASP A 102 32.14 -1.26 -30.71
N ASP A 103 31.05 -1.26 -31.47
CA ASP A 103 30.34 -2.48 -31.90
C ASP A 103 30.94 -3.06 -33.21
N ILE A 104 32.06 -2.53 -33.70
CA ILE A 104 32.75 -3.08 -34.87
C ILE A 104 33.76 -4.13 -34.40
N GLY A 105 33.25 -5.34 -34.18
CA GLY A 105 34.10 -6.51 -34.02
C GLY A 105 34.97 -6.72 -35.26
N PHE A 106 36.29 -6.69 -35.08
CA PHE A 106 37.22 -7.30 -36.03
C PHE A 106 37.01 -8.81 -35.99
N GLY A 107 36.08 -9.30 -36.80
CA GLY A 107 36.06 -10.69 -37.23
C GLY A 107 37.21 -10.93 -38.21
N ASP A 108 37.95 -12.01 -37.96
CA ASP A 108 38.98 -12.58 -38.84
C ASP A 108 38.60 -12.51 -40.33
N GLU A 109 39.50 -11.94 -41.14
CA GLU A 109 39.73 -12.41 -42.51
C GLU A 109 41.11 -11.92 -43.00
N ALA A 110 42.13 -12.77 -42.81
CA ALA A 110 43.17 -13.16 -43.79
C ALA A 110 44.33 -13.91 -43.10
#